data_AF-A0A914M6V9-F1
#
_entry.id   AF-A0A914M6V9-F1
#
_cell.length_a   1.000
_cell.length_b   1.000
_cell.length_c   1.000
_cell.angle_alpha   90.00
_cell.angle_beta   90.00
_cell.angle_gamma   90.00
#
_symmetry.space_group_name_H-M   'P 1'
#
loop_
_entity.id
_entity.type
_entity.pdbx_description
1 polymer ?
#
loop_
_entity_poly.entity_id
_entity_poly.type
_entity_poly.pdbx_seq_one_letter_code
_entity_poly.pdbx_strand_id
1 'polypeptide(L)'
;MNRASISLKTHTPTYLINTDHYNKINGSIFFYTGNEGDIEAFAQHTGFMWDIAPEFGAAIVFAEHRYYGESLPFGNETYSNVSTMAYLSSEQALGDFAVLIKYLKEKRIYNATKKAVVSFGGSYGGMLTAWMRIKYPHLIVGFV
;
A
#
# COMPACT_ATOMS: atom_id res chain seq x y z
N MET A 1 3.87 -1.01 14.62
CA MET A 1 4.00 -1.32 13.18
C MET A 1 5.44 -1.07 12.76
N ASN A 2 6.00 -1.79 11.79
CA ASN A 2 7.37 -1.53 11.31
C ASN A 2 7.32 -0.78 9.98
N ARG A 3 8.11 0.29 9.85
CA ARG A 3 8.32 1.01 8.58
C ARG A 3 9.38 0.29 7.73
N ALA A 4 9.18 0.25 6.43
CA ALA A 4 10.11 -0.32 5.45
C ALA A 4 9.93 0.35 4.08
N SER A 5 10.90 0.16 3.18
CA SER A 5 10.82 0.65 1.81
C SER A 5 11.40 -0.38 0.84
N ILE A 6 11.01 -0.32 -0.44
CA ILE A 6 11.55 -1.17 -1.51
C ILE A 6 12.11 -0.30 -2.63
N SER A 7 13.35 -0.53 -3.09
CA SER A 7 13.86 0.19 -4.26
C SER A 7 13.31 -0.41 -5.55
N LEU A 8 12.50 0.37 -6.28
CA LEU A 8 12.16 0.14 -7.68
C LEU A 8 13.14 0.95 -8.55
N LYS A 9 13.31 0.56 -9.82
CA LYS A 9 14.24 1.22 -10.76
C LYS A 9 14.11 2.76 -10.82
N THR A 10 12.96 3.31 -10.45
CA THR A 10 12.65 4.75 -10.54
C THR A 10 12.09 5.36 -9.25
N HIS A 11 11.76 4.57 -8.22
CA HIS A 11 11.11 5.06 -7.01
C HIS A 11 11.26 4.05 -5.87
N THR A 12 11.38 4.54 -4.64
CA THR A 12 11.41 3.67 -3.46
C THR A 12 10.18 3.92 -2.59
N PRO A 13 9.04 3.21 -2.79
CA PRO A 13 7.86 3.45 -1.98
C PRO A 13 8.10 3.00 -0.53
N THR A 14 7.71 3.86 0.40
CA THR A 14 7.66 3.57 1.84
C THR A 14 6.33 2.90 2.17
N TYR A 15 6.37 1.95 3.09
CA TYR A 15 5.19 1.27 3.60
C TYR A 15 5.39 0.88 5.06
N LEU A 16 4.27 0.74 5.75
CA LEU A 16 4.21 0.22 7.11
C LEU A 16 3.63 -1.19 7.06
N ILE A 17 4.12 -2.10 7.91
CA ILE A 17 3.65 -3.47 7.99
C ILE A 17 3.48 -3.97 9.43
N ASN A 18 2.36 -4.64 9.70
CA ASN A 18 2.12 -5.44 10.90
C ASN A 18 1.73 -6.87 10.48
N THR A 19 2.36 -7.88 11.07
CA THR A 19 2.06 -9.30 10.82
C THR A 19 1.72 -10.06 12.11
N ASP A 20 1.39 -9.36 13.19
CA ASP A 20 1.22 -9.96 14.52
C ASP A 20 0.01 -10.91 14.54
N HIS A 21 -1.05 -10.56 13.81
CA HIS A 21 -2.25 -11.38 13.66
C HIS A 21 -2.27 -12.23 12.38
N TYR A 22 -1.21 -12.21 11.58
CA TYR A 22 -1.23 -12.85 10.27
C TYR A 22 -1.21 -14.39 10.37
N ASN A 23 -2.26 -15.02 9.89
CA ASN A 23 -2.38 -16.48 9.83
C ASN A 23 -1.70 -17.03 8.57
N LYS A 24 -0.58 -17.73 8.77
CA LYS A 24 0.25 -18.29 7.68
C LYS A 24 -0.47 -19.33 6.83
N ILE A 25 -1.53 -19.97 7.32
CA ILE A 25 -2.27 -21.03 6.61
C ILE A 25 -3.49 -20.45 5.88
N ASN A 26 -4.34 -19.68 6.57
CA ASN A 26 -5.63 -19.20 6.04
C ASN A 26 -5.82 -17.68 6.07
N GLY A 27 -4.77 -16.91 6.42
CA GLY A 27 -4.86 -15.45 6.53
C GLY A 27 -5.06 -14.71 5.22
N SER A 28 -5.14 -13.39 5.34
CA SER A 28 -5.29 -12.44 4.24
C SER A 28 -4.31 -11.27 4.39
N ILE A 29 -4.32 -10.35 3.43
CA ILE A 29 -3.59 -9.08 3.52
C ILE A 29 -4.61 -7.95 3.41
N PHE A 30 -4.64 -7.08 4.40
CA PHE A 30 -5.33 -5.80 4.35
C PHE A 30 -4.33 -4.74 3.91
N PHE A 31 -4.63 -4.09 2.78
CA PHE A 31 -3.72 -3.18 2.11
C PHE A 31 -4.35 -1.79 1.99
N TYR A 32 -3.91 -0.85 2.82
CA TYR A 32 -4.36 0.54 2.71
C TYR A 32 -3.64 1.23 1.55
N THR A 33 -4.41 1.74 0.59
CA THR A 33 -3.87 2.59 -0.49
C THR A 33 -3.72 4.01 0.04
N GLY A 34 -2.51 4.33 0.54
CA GLY A 34 -2.18 5.66 1.02
C GLY A 34 -2.51 6.72 0.00
N ASN A 35 -2.91 7.88 0.50
CA ASN A 35 -3.41 8.98 -0.30
C ASN A 35 -2.56 10.24 -0.05
N GLU A 36 -3.16 11.43 -0.08
CA GLU A 36 -2.50 12.74 -0.14
C GLU A 36 -1.87 13.21 1.19
N GLY A 37 -1.11 12.36 1.88
CA GLY A 37 -0.52 12.70 3.16
C GLY A 37 0.47 11.67 3.71
N ASP A 38 0.94 11.94 4.92
CA ASP A 38 1.83 11.06 5.68
C ASP A 38 1.13 9.73 6.02
N ILE A 39 1.79 8.62 5.73
CA ILE A 39 1.20 7.29 5.89
C ILE A 39 0.97 6.90 7.35
N GLU A 40 1.77 7.42 8.28
CA GLU A 40 1.60 7.14 9.71
C GLU A 40 0.32 7.77 10.27
N ALA A 41 -0.02 8.99 9.84
CA ALA A 41 -1.29 9.61 10.20
C ALA A 41 -2.49 8.74 9.76
N PHE A 42 -2.47 8.21 8.54
CA PHE A 42 -3.53 7.30 8.08
C PHE A 42 -3.57 6.00 8.89
N ALA A 43 -2.42 5.43 9.23
CA ALA A 43 -2.35 4.22 10.07
C ALA A 43 -2.91 4.45 11.48
N GLN A 44 -2.70 5.63 12.06
CA GLN A 44 -3.23 6.00 13.38
C GLN A 44 -4.74 6.25 13.39
N HIS A 45 -5.31 6.72 12.27
CA HIS A 45 -6.72 7.10 12.20
C HIS A 45 -7.63 6.06 11.52
N THR A 46 -7.05 5.02 10.89
CA THR A 46 -7.83 3.93 10.26
C THR A 46 -7.98 2.75 11.22
N GLY A 47 -8.62 2.99 12.37
CA GLY A 47 -8.83 2.01 13.46
C GLY A 47 -9.44 0.68 12.98
N PHE A 48 -10.41 0.76 12.08
CA PHE A 48 -11.18 -0.40 11.64
C PHE A 48 -10.33 -1.55 11.09
N MET A 49 -9.29 -1.27 10.28
CA MET A 49 -8.42 -2.33 9.75
C MET A 49 -7.72 -3.13 10.87
N TRP A 50 -7.40 -2.47 11.98
CA TRP A 50 -6.78 -3.07 13.14
C TRP A 50 -7.76 -3.95 13.90
N ASP A 51 -8.97 -3.45 14.11
CA ASP A 51 -10.02 -4.12 14.88
C ASP A 51 -10.40 -5.46 14.24
N ILE A 52 -10.48 -5.52 12.90
CA ILE A 52 -10.90 -6.75 12.19
C ILE A 52 -9.74 -7.66 11.80
N ALA A 53 -8.48 -7.20 11.81
CA ALA A 53 -7.35 -8.05 11.39
C ALA A 53 -7.21 -9.38 12.16
N PRO A 54 -7.45 -9.46 13.49
CA PRO A 54 -7.45 -10.73 14.22
C PRO A 54 -8.48 -11.73 13.70
N GLU A 55 -9.68 -11.28 13.37
CA GLU A 55 -10.77 -12.15 12.89
C GLU A 55 -10.42 -12.78 11.53
N PHE A 56 -9.78 -12.01 10.64
CA PHE A 56 -9.39 -12.45 9.32
C PHE A 56 -7.99 -13.07 9.25
N GLY A 57 -7.29 -13.13 10.39
CA GLY A 57 -5.88 -13.51 10.45
C GLY A 57 -5.03 -12.70 9.46
N ALA A 58 -5.29 -11.39 9.35
CA ALA A 58 -4.76 -10.54 8.29
C ALA A 58 -3.39 -9.96 8.66
N ALA A 59 -2.50 -9.88 7.67
CA ALA A 59 -1.39 -8.93 7.71
C ALA A 59 -1.93 -7.54 7.35
N ILE A 60 -1.48 -6.51 8.06
CA ILE A 60 -1.84 -5.12 7.78
C ILE A 60 -0.67 -4.45 7.08
N VAL A 61 -0.97 -3.77 5.97
CA VAL A 61 -0.01 -2.98 5.21
C VAL A 61 -0.61 -1.63 4.92
N PHE A 62 0.13 -0.56 5.20
CA PHE A 62 -0.18 0.79 4.74
C PHE A 62 0.89 1.23 3.76
N ALA A 63 0.53 1.43 2.50
CA ALA A 63 1.47 1.84 1.46
C ALA A 63 1.39 3.35 1.23
N GLU A 64 2.51 4.05 1.37
CA GLU A 64 2.56 5.49 1.16
C GLU A 64 2.45 5.83 -0.32
N HIS A 65 1.72 6.89 -0.63
CA HIS A 65 1.56 7.38 -1.99
C HIS A 65 2.86 8.06 -2.43
N ARG A 66 3.29 7.83 -3.67
CA ARG A 66 4.39 8.60 -4.27
C ARG A 66 4.15 10.11 -4.15
N TYR A 67 5.20 10.91 -3.92
CA TYR A 67 5.12 12.35 -3.66
C TYR A 67 4.42 12.74 -2.35
N TYR A 68 4.27 11.83 -1.39
CA TYR A 68 3.81 12.18 -0.05
C TYR A 68 4.72 11.53 0.99
N GLY A 69 4.79 12.14 2.17
CA GLY A 69 5.66 11.71 3.27
C GLY A 69 7.12 11.56 2.83
N GLU A 70 7.66 10.35 2.97
CA GLU A 70 9.05 10.01 2.63
C GLU A 70 9.17 9.40 1.23
N SER A 71 8.07 9.09 0.58
CA SER A 71 8.01 8.45 -0.74
C SER A 71 8.24 9.46 -1.86
N LEU A 72 9.43 10.06 -1.89
CA LEU A 72 9.82 11.11 -2.83
C LEU A 72 10.68 10.54 -3.98
N PRO A 73 10.16 10.40 -5.22
CA PRO A 73 10.89 9.74 -6.32
C PRO A 73 12.23 10.39 -6.69
N PHE A 74 12.37 11.70 -6.47
CA PHE A 74 13.60 12.46 -6.76
C PHE A 74 14.18 13.13 -5.51
N GLY A 75 13.85 12.62 -4.31
CA GLY A 75 14.29 13.23 -3.04
C GLY A 75 13.90 14.71 -2.96
N ASN A 76 14.86 15.58 -2.63
CA ASN A 76 14.62 17.03 -2.52
C ASN A 76 14.20 17.71 -3.84
N GLU A 77 14.52 17.11 -4.98
CA GLU A 77 14.19 17.64 -6.31
C GLU A 77 12.78 17.23 -6.80
N THR A 78 12.04 16.48 -5.98
CA THR A 78 10.73 15.93 -6.34
C THR A 78 9.73 16.98 -6.82
N TYR A 79 9.82 18.21 -6.30
CA TYR A 79 8.93 19.33 -6.64
C TYR A 79 9.64 20.47 -7.39
N SER A 80 10.88 20.28 -7.86
CA SER A 80 11.67 21.39 -8.38
C SER A 80 11.24 21.85 -9.78
N ASN A 81 10.58 21.00 -10.58
CA ASN A 81 10.10 21.36 -11.91
C ASN A 81 9.00 20.42 -12.45
N VAL A 82 8.41 20.80 -13.60
CA VAL A 82 7.33 20.02 -14.25
C VAL A 82 7.79 18.61 -14.64
N SER A 83 9.05 18.42 -15.05
CA SER A 83 9.56 17.10 -15.44
C SER A 83 9.68 16.15 -14.25
N THR A 84 10.07 16.65 -13.07
CA THR A 84 10.10 15.83 -11.85
C THR A 84 8.70 15.60 -11.29
N MET A 85 7.76 16.53 -11.46
CA MET A 85 6.36 16.35 -11.06
C MET A 85 5.52 15.51 -12.03
N ALA A 86 6.00 15.26 -13.26
CA ALA A 86 5.25 14.54 -14.30
C ALA A 86 4.86 13.10 -13.92
N TYR A 87 5.48 12.51 -12.89
CA TYR A 87 5.17 11.16 -12.42
C TYR A 87 4.20 11.13 -11.24
N LEU A 88 3.67 12.29 -10.82
CA LEU A 88 2.58 12.40 -9.84
C LEU A 88 1.24 12.18 -10.53
N SER A 89 0.84 10.91 -10.68
CA SER A 89 -0.47 10.53 -11.20
C SER A 89 -1.04 9.34 -10.43
N SER A 90 -2.36 9.18 -10.48
CA SER A 90 -3.04 8.03 -9.88
C SER A 90 -2.62 6.72 -10.54
N GLU A 91 -2.50 6.66 -11.87
CA GLU A 91 -2.11 5.45 -12.61
C GLU A 91 -0.74 4.94 -12.15
N GLN A 92 0.17 5.89 -11.96
CA GLN A 92 1.51 5.66 -11.46
C GLN A 92 1.49 5.14 -10.00
N ALA A 93 0.69 5.74 -9.12
CA ALA A 93 0.50 5.25 -7.75
C ALA A 93 -0.11 3.85 -7.68
N LEU A 94 -1.13 3.55 -8.51
CA LEU A 94 -1.70 2.21 -8.63
C LEU A 94 -0.65 1.18 -9.10
N GLY A 95 0.22 1.59 -10.02
CA GLY A 95 1.37 0.80 -10.47
C GLY A 95 2.33 0.46 -9.32
N ASP A 96 2.66 1.43 -8.47
CA ASP A 96 3.51 1.20 -7.30
C ASP A 96 2.87 0.23 -6.32
N PHE A 97 1.58 0.40 -6.01
CA PHE A 97 0.86 -0.52 -5.14
C PHE A 97 0.83 -1.94 -5.71
N ALA A 98 0.61 -2.10 -7.01
CA ALA A 98 0.63 -3.42 -7.65
C ALA A 98 2.01 -4.11 -7.52
N VAL A 99 3.10 -3.37 -7.74
CA VAL A 99 4.46 -3.89 -7.59
C VAL A 99 4.76 -4.21 -6.12
N LEU A 100 4.37 -3.33 -5.20
CA LEU A 100 4.57 -3.52 -3.76
C LEU A 100 3.80 -4.75 -3.26
N ILE A 101 2.53 -4.93 -3.63
CA ILE A 101 1.74 -6.12 -3.29
C ILE A 101 2.45 -7.39 -3.74
N LYS A 102 2.96 -7.41 -4.98
CA LYS A 102 3.70 -8.56 -5.51
C LYS A 102 4.95 -8.85 -4.69
N TYR A 103 5.77 -7.82 -4.41
CA TYR A 103 6.95 -7.95 -3.56
C TYR A 103 6.59 -8.48 -2.16
N LEU A 104 5.55 -7.93 -1.54
CA LEU A 104 5.12 -8.33 -0.20
C LEU A 104 4.75 -9.80 -0.16
N LYS A 105 3.98 -10.26 -1.15
CA LYS A 105 3.53 -11.66 -1.25
C LYS A 105 4.67 -12.63 -1.54
N GLU A 106 5.67 -12.22 -2.32
CA GLU A 106 6.75 -13.09 -2.77
C GLU A 106 7.97 -13.09 -1.84
N LYS A 107 8.25 -11.97 -1.16
CA LYS A 107 9.54 -11.73 -0.50
C LYS A 107 9.43 -11.31 0.96
N ARG A 108 8.34 -10.66 1.39
CA ARG A 108 8.27 -10.03 2.72
C ARG A 108 7.38 -10.77 3.71
N ILE A 109 6.20 -11.21 3.26
CA ILE A 109 5.22 -11.89 4.09
C ILE A 109 5.32 -13.38 3.84
N TYR A 110 5.59 -14.15 4.90
CA TYR A 110 5.80 -15.59 4.79
C TYR A 110 4.56 -16.31 4.27
N ASN A 111 4.74 -17.23 3.32
CA ASN A 111 3.67 -18.03 2.72
C ASN A 111 2.50 -17.20 2.14
N ALA A 112 2.79 -16.00 1.60
CA ALA A 112 1.77 -15.06 1.16
C ALA A 112 1.41 -15.14 -0.33
N THR A 113 2.12 -15.91 -1.15
CA THR A 113 1.99 -15.93 -2.63
C THR A 113 0.55 -16.10 -3.13
N LYS A 114 -0.26 -16.92 -2.45
CA LYS A 114 -1.65 -17.22 -2.83
C LYS A 114 -2.70 -16.51 -1.95
N LYS A 115 -2.28 -15.65 -1.01
CA LYS A 115 -3.19 -14.98 -0.08
C LYS A 115 -4.02 -13.92 -0.78
N ALA A 116 -5.28 -13.82 -0.35
CA ALA A 116 -6.19 -12.77 -0.77
C ALA A 116 -5.69 -11.42 -0.26
N VAL A 117 -5.85 -10.38 -1.08
CA VAL A 117 -5.57 -8.99 -0.71
C VAL A 117 -6.87 -8.20 -0.82
N VAL A 118 -7.26 -7.55 0.27
CA VAL A 118 -8.39 -6.61 0.31
C VAL A 118 -7.79 -5.22 0.45
N SER A 119 -8.16 -4.31 -0.46
CA SER A 119 -7.68 -2.94 -0.42
C SER A 119 -8.62 -2.04 0.39
N PHE A 120 -8.05 -1.11 1.16
CA PHE A 120 -8.77 -0.17 2.00
C PHE A 120 -8.37 1.26 1.66
N GLY A 121 -9.31 2.20 1.70
CA GLY A 121 -8.98 3.61 1.56
C GLY A 121 -10.12 4.57 1.88
N GLY A 122 -9.79 5.73 2.45
CA GLY A 122 -10.73 6.83 2.66
C GLY A 122 -10.42 8.03 1.75
N SER A 123 -11.42 8.86 1.43
CA SER A 123 -11.25 10.04 0.55
C SER A 123 -10.69 9.64 -0.84
N TYR A 124 -9.66 10.32 -1.34
CA TYR A 124 -8.90 9.91 -2.54
C TYR A 124 -8.33 8.50 -2.41
N GLY A 125 -7.96 8.06 -1.20
CA GLY A 125 -7.59 6.67 -0.93
C GLY A 125 -8.71 5.68 -1.29
N GLY A 126 -9.97 6.04 -1.05
CA GLY A 126 -11.13 5.23 -1.46
C GLY A 126 -11.27 5.14 -2.98
N MET A 127 -10.99 6.24 -3.69
CA MET A 127 -10.92 6.25 -5.16
C MET A 127 -9.80 5.31 -5.66
N LEU A 128 -8.60 5.42 -5.08
CA LEU A 128 -7.46 4.57 -5.42
C LEU A 128 -7.77 3.09 -5.19
N THR A 129 -8.39 2.76 -4.06
CA THR A 129 -8.78 1.40 -3.70
C THR A 129 -9.84 0.83 -4.65
N ALA A 130 -10.84 1.62 -5.05
CA ALA A 130 -11.79 1.22 -6.09
C ALA A 130 -11.10 0.99 -7.45
N TRP A 131 -10.20 1.90 -7.84
CA TRP A 131 -9.44 1.77 -9.10
C TRP A 131 -8.45 0.61 -9.08
N MET A 132 -7.85 0.28 -7.93
CA MET A 132 -7.04 -0.92 -7.76
C MET A 132 -7.86 -2.18 -8.08
N ARG A 133 -9.09 -2.28 -7.57
CA ARG A 133 -9.96 -3.42 -7.89
C ARG A 133 -10.32 -3.47 -9.38
N ILE A 134 -10.60 -2.32 -10.01
CA ILE A 134 -10.96 -2.25 -11.43
C ILE A 134 -9.78 -2.59 -12.35
N LYS A 135 -8.59 -2.04 -12.08
CA LYS A 135 -7.42 -2.14 -12.96
C LYS A 135 -6.54 -3.36 -12.66
N TYR A 136 -6.48 -3.80 -11.39
CA TYR A 136 -5.69 -4.94 -10.94
C TYR A 136 -6.56 -5.99 -10.22
N PRO A 137 -7.66 -6.50 -10.85
CA PRO A 137 -8.57 -7.45 -10.22
C PRO A 137 -7.91 -8.81 -9.91
N HIS A 138 -6.76 -9.10 -10.54
CA HIS A 138 -5.95 -10.28 -10.28
C HIS A 138 -5.11 -10.19 -9.00
N LEU A 139 -4.94 -8.98 -8.43
CA LEU A 139 -4.24 -8.74 -7.17
C LEU A 139 -5.19 -8.53 -6.00
N ILE A 140 -6.25 -7.76 -6.21
CA ILE A 140 -7.21 -7.33 -5.18
C ILE A 140 -8.49 -8.14 -5.31
N VAL A 141 -8.96 -8.84 -4.26
CA VAL A 141 -10.19 -9.64 -4.31
C VAL A 141 -11.45 -8.81 -4.04
N GLY A 142 -11.32 -7.71 -3.30
CA GLY A 142 -12.40 -6.82 -2.88
C GLY A 142 -11.84 -5.56 -2.25
N PHE A 143 -12.71 -4.59 -1.98
CA PHE A 143 -12.29 -3.30 -1.46
C PHE A 143 -13.29 -2.68 -0.49
N VAL A 144 -12.79 -1.83 0.41
CA VAL A 144 -13.56 -1.04 1.39
C VAL A 144 -13.15 0.42 1.32
#